data_AF-A0A0F8Y2E5-F1
#
_entry.id   AF-A0A0F8Y2E5-F1
#
_cell.length_a   1.000
_cell.length_b   1.000
_cell.length_c   1.000
_cell.angle_alpha   90.00
_cell.angle_beta   90.00
_cell.angle_gamma   90.00
#
_symmetry.space_group_name_H-M   'P 1'
#
loop_
_entity.id
_entity.type
_entity.pdbx_description
1 polymer ?
#
loop_
_entity_poly.entity_id
_entity_poly.type
_entity_poly.pdbx_seq_one_letter_code
_entity_poly.pdbx_strand_id
1 'polypeptide(L)'
;MDEIDLDELREIQDAIETVKHEVQGSSEDVEEIQPTHEVSNELEKRIKEELLKRKELEEEEAVSPDNFLEYVSNKREKIWYHALHYLVFGIDDHTASKSLLFDVLKEITSKSPIDPIPEHQFYFGLGYILRLTLNNKQVVRFMKGRKFKINVSIDLLKEILEKAGDPISTRPVLKEKEKKKMYNDFLKDDFLDI
;
A
#
# COMPACT_ATOMS: atom_id res chain seq x y z
N MET A 1 15.47 -26.31 -2.59
CA MET A 1 14.80 -26.98 -3.72
C MET A 1 13.41 -26.44 -3.65
N ASP A 2 13.18 -25.34 -4.35
CA ASP A 2 11.99 -24.54 -4.12
C ASP A 2 10.91 -25.08 -5.04
N GLU A 3 9.87 -25.62 -4.41
CA GLU A 3 8.66 -26.09 -5.09
C GLU A 3 8.10 -24.91 -5.88
N ILE A 4 8.19 -25.03 -7.20
CA ILE A 4 7.56 -24.11 -8.14
C ILE A 4 6.07 -24.07 -7.80
N ASP A 5 5.54 -22.89 -7.49
CA ASP A 5 4.14 -22.71 -7.12
C ASP A 5 3.26 -23.17 -8.30
N LEU A 6 2.47 -24.22 -8.08
CA LEU A 6 1.68 -24.87 -9.13
C LEU A 6 0.67 -23.91 -9.76
N ASP A 7 0.27 -22.89 -9.01
CA ASP A 7 -0.62 -21.83 -9.49
C ASP A 7 0.09 -20.89 -10.48
N GLU A 8 1.39 -20.60 -10.28
CA GLU A 8 2.18 -19.80 -11.22
C GLU A 8 2.42 -20.52 -12.56
N LEU A 9 2.65 -21.85 -12.53
CA LEU A 9 2.76 -22.66 -13.75
C LEU A 9 1.45 -22.68 -14.55
N ARG A 10 0.31 -22.63 -13.84
CA ARG A 10 -1.01 -22.64 -14.46
C ARG A 10 -1.33 -21.31 -15.11
N GLU A 11 -0.99 -20.19 -14.46
CA GLU A 11 -1.11 -18.86 -15.04
C GLU A 11 -0.23 -18.70 -16.31
N ILE A 12 0.96 -19.30 -16.32
CA ILE A 12 1.83 -19.33 -17.50
C ILE A 12 1.21 -20.15 -18.64
N GLN A 13 0.61 -21.31 -18.34
CA GLN A 13 -0.06 -22.12 -19.36
C GLN A 13 -1.28 -21.41 -19.94
N ASP A 14 -2.11 -20.80 -19.08
CA ASP A 14 -3.31 -20.07 -19.50
C ASP A 14 -2.95 -18.85 -20.36
N ALA A 15 -1.87 -18.13 -20.04
CA ALA A 15 -1.38 -17.02 -20.86
C ALA A 15 -0.89 -17.47 -22.24
N ILE A 16 -0.19 -18.62 -22.33
CA ILE A 16 0.26 -19.20 -23.60
C ILE A 16 -0.94 -19.65 -24.45
N GLU A 17 -1.96 -20.23 -23.82
CA GLU A 17 -3.16 -20.72 -24.50
C GLU A 17 -4.06 -19.58 -25.00
N THR A 18 -4.16 -18.49 -24.24
CA THR A 18 -4.90 -17.28 -24.63
C THR A 18 -4.28 -16.62 -25.87
N VAL A 19 -2.95 -16.52 -25.91
CA VAL A 19 -2.23 -15.97 -27.08
C VAL A 19 -2.39 -16.87 -28.31
N LYS A 20 -2.45 -18.20 -28.14
CA LYS A 20 -2.74 -19.14 -29.25
C LYS A 20 -4.15 -18.95 -29.80
N HIS A 21 -5.13 -18.67 -28.93
CA HIS A 21 -6.51 -18.50 -29.32
C HIS A 21 -6.80 -17.16 -30.01
N GLU A 22 -6.10 -16.07 -29.63
CA GLU A 22 -6.25 -14.76 -30.27
C GLU A 22 -5.71 -14.72 -31.71
N VAL A 23 -4.77 -15.60 -32.06
CA VAL A 23 -4.26 -15.75 -33.44
C VAL A 23 -5.23 -16.54 -34.34
N GLN A 24 -6.17 -17.30 -33.75
CA GLN A 24 -7.16 -18.11 -34.49
C GLN A 24 -8.54 -17.44 -34.64
N GLY A 25 -8.71 -16.22 -34.11
CA GLY A 25 -10.02 -15.56 -33.98
C GLY A 25 -10.45 -14.62 -35.11
N SER A 26 -9.79 -14.60 -36.26
CA SER A 26 -10.25 -13.79 -37.39
C SER A 26 -10.02 -14.44 -38.76
N SER A 27 -11.13 -14.53 -39.51
CA SER A 27 -11.27 -14.85 -40.94
C SER A 27 -11.53 -16.31 -41.29
N GLU A 28 -12.78 -16.56 -41.68
CA GLU A 28 -13.19 -17.67 -42.55
C GLU A 28 -12.47 -17.54 -43.90
N ASP A 29 -11.60 -18.49 -44.25
CA ASP A 29 -11.55 -19.13 -45.58
C ASP A 29 -10.45 -20.22 -45.62
N VAL A 30 -10.74 -21.28 -46.36
CA VAL A 30 -9.99 -22.53 -46.43
C VAL A 30 -8.66 -22.35 -47.17
N GLU A 31 -7.54 -22.62 -46.50
CA GLU A 31 -6.32 -23.14 -47.12
C GLU A 31 -5.50 -23.91 -46.06
N GLU A 32 -5.04 -25.12 -46.39
CA GLU A 32 -4.16 -25.95 -45.55
C GLU A 32 -2.87 -25.18 -45.22
N ILE A 33 -2.80 -24.58 -44.04
CA ILE A 33 -1.55 -24.06 -43.49
C ILE A 33 -1.00 -25.12 -42.53
N GLN A 34 0.05 -25.78 -42.99
CA GLN A 34 0.89 -26.71 -42.22
C GLN A 34 1.24 -26.11 -40.85
N PRO A 35 1.27 -26.91 -39.76
CA PRO A 35 1.67 -26.41 -38.46
C PRO A 35 3.19 -26.29 -38.42
N THR A 36 3.74 -25.25 -39.02
CA THR A 36 5.14 -24.87 -38.85
C THR A 36 5.21 -23.48 -38.25
N HIS A 37 4.91 -23.39 -36.96
CA HIS A 37 5.58 -22.42 -36.13
C HIS A 37 6.08 -23.13 -34.88
N GLU A 38 7.13 -23.94 -35.08
CA GLU A 38 8.14 -24.12 -34.04
C GLU A 38 8.61 -22.71 -33.67
N VAL A 39 8.21 -22.21 -32.50
CA VAL A 39 8.86 -21.05 -31.91
C VAL A 39 10.33 -21.40 -31.87
N SER A 40 11.17 -20.69 -32.64
CA SER A 40 12.59 -20.98 -32.69
C SER A 40 13.12 -21.07 -31.26
N ASN A 41 13.84 -22.14 -30.92
CA ASN A 41 14.49 -22.33 -29.61
C ASN A 41 15.31 -21.10 -29.17
N GLU A 42 15.72 -20.27 -30.13
CA GLU A 42 16.41 -19.00 -29.91
C GLU A 42 15.50 -17.89 -29.36
N LEU A 43 14.24 -17.83 -29.81
CA LEU A 43 13.24 -16.86 -29.33
C LEU A 43 12.83 -17.18 -27.88
N GLU A 44 12.61 -18.46 -27.57
CA GLU A 44 12.32 -18.90 -26.18
C GLU A 44 13.50 -18.64 -25.24
N LYS A 45 14.74 -18.87 -25.70
CA LYS A 45 15.93 -18.54 -24.91
C LYS A 45 16.05 -17.05 -24.66
N ARG A 46 15.83 -16.21 -25.67
CA ARG A 46 15.83 -14.74 -25.50
C ARG A 46 14.77 -14.27 -24.51
N ILE A 47 13.56 -14.83 -24.56
CA ILE A 47 12.49 -14.50 -23.61
C ILE A 47 12.90 -14.91 -22.18
N LYS A 48 13.45 -16.11 -21.99
CA LYS A 48 13.93 -16.58 -20.67
C LYS A 48 15.08 -15.72 -20.14
N GLU A 49 16.03 -15.36 -20.99
CA GLU A 49 17.16 -14.49 -20.62
C GLU A 49 16.71 -13.07 -20.26
N GLU A 50 15.74 -12.52 -20.98
CA GLU A 50 15.19 -11.19 -20.67
C GLU A 50 14.37 -11.19 -19.38
N LEU A 51 13.62 -12.27 -19.12
CA LEU A 51 12.91 -12.46 -17.85
C LEU A 51 13.88 -12.63 -16.67
N LEU A 52 14.97 -13.36 -16.85
CA LEU A 52 16.03 -13.49 -15.83
C LEU A 52 16.68 -12.14 -15.54
N LYS A 53 17.02 -11.36 -16.57
CA LYS A 53 17.58 -10.01 -16.38
C LYS A 53 16.61 -9.06 -15.67
N ARG A 54 15.30 -9.16 -15.94
CA ARG A 54 14.29 -8.39 -15.21
C ARG A 54 14.20 -8.81 -13.75
N LYS A 55 14.29 -10.11 -13.46
CA LYS A 55 14.33 -10.62 -12.08
C LYS A 55 15.58 -10.16 -11.31
N GLU A 56 16.74 -10.18 -11.95
CA GLU A 56 18.00 -9.69 -11.35
C GLU A 56 17.91 -8.18 -11.04
N LEU A 57 17.33 -7.38 -11.95
CA LEU A 57 17.09 -5.95 -11.72
C LEU A 57 16.04 -5.70 -10.60
N GLU A 58 14.99 -6.50 -10.53
CA GLU A 58 13.99 -6.43 -9.46
C GLU A 58 14.56 -6.83 -8.09
N GLU A 59 15.50 -7.78 -8.04
CA GLU A 59 16.21 -8.17 -6.81
C GLU A 59 17.15 -7.04 -6.32
N GLU A 60 17.80 -6.32 -7.23
CA GLU A 60 18.66 -5.17 -6.88
C GLU A 60 17.88 -3.95 -6.35
N GLU A 61 16.63 -3.72 -6.81
CA GLU A 61 15.78 -2.62 -6.35
C GLU A 61 14.90 -2.96 -5.13
N ALA A 62 15.02 -4.19 -4.60
CA ALA A 62 14.17 -4.64 -3.50
C ALA A 62 14.41 -3.82 -2.22
N VAL A 63 13.35 -3.20 -1.72
CA VAL A 63 13.38 -2.53 -0.42
C VAL A 63 13.57 -3.59 0.67
N SER A 64 14.79 -3.69 1.19
CA SER A 64 15.13 -4.58 2.30
C SER A 64 14.41 -4.17 3.60
N PRO A 65 14.28 -5.08 4.58
CA PRO A 65 13.71 -4.76 5.89
C PRO A 65 14.40 -3.60 6.60
N ASP A 66 15.73 -3.50 6.49
CA ASP A 66 16.50 -2.44 7.12
C ASP A 66 16.25 -1.08 6.44
N ASN A 67 16.20 -1.05 5.11
CA ASN A 67 15.86 0.16 4.35
C ASN A 67 14.43 0.61 4.66
N PHE A 68 13.51 -0.35 4.75
CA PHE A 68 12.13 -0.07 5.12
C PHE A 68 12.03 0.48 6.55
N LEU A 69 12.75 -0.13 7.51
CA LEU A 69 12.83 0.33 8.90
C LEU A 69 13.32 1.78 8.98
N GLU A 70 14.42 2.11 8.30
CA GLU A 70 14.96 3.48 8.26
C GLU A 70 13.93 4.45 7.67
N TYR A 71 13.27 4.06 6.58
CA TYR A 71 12.25 4.89 5.94
C TYR A 71 11.07 5.19 6.88
N VAL A 72 10.52 4.18 7.54
CA VAL A 72 9.33 4.35 8.39
C VAL A 72 9.65 5.08 9.70
N SER A 73 10.83 4.85 10.28
CA SER A 73 11.29 5.49 11.53
C SER A 73 11.34 7.02 11.43
N ASN A 74 11.66 7.53 10.24
CA ASN A 74 11.74 8.95 9.94
C ASN A 74 10.39 9.58 9.54
N LYS A 75 9.30 8.80 9.54
CA LYS A 75 7.98 9.22 9.05
C LYS A 75 6.84 8.91 10.03
N ARG A 76 7.17 8.75 11.32
CA ARG A 76 6.24 8.35 12.36
C ARG A 76 5.09 9.33 12.61
N GLU A 77 5.23 10.56 12.14
CA GLU A 77 4.20 11.60 12.20
C GLU A 77 3.22 11.56 11.02
N LYS A 78 3.50 10.76 9.98
CA LYS A 78 2.67 10.71 8.76
C LYS A 78 1.39 9.90 8.97
N ILE A 79 0.30 10.38 8.37
CA ILE A 79 -1.02 9.73 8.41
C ILE A 79 -0.96 8.25 8.01
N TRP A 80 -0.22 7.93 6.94
CA TRP A 80 -0.08 6.54 6.49
C TRP A 80 0.66 5.67 7.52
N TYR A 81 1.57 6.22 8.31
CA TYR A 81 2.29 5.47 9.34
C TYR A 81 1.36 5.16 10.52
N HIS A 82 0.57 6.15 10.94
CA HIS A 82 -0.49 5.96 11.94
C HIS A 82 -1.48 4.88 11.50
N ALA A 83 -1.88 4.90 10.22
CA ALA A 83 -2.78 3.90 9.66
C ALA A 83 -2.13 2.51 9.56
N LEU A 84 -0.86 2.43 9.16
CA LEU A 84 -0.11 1.17 9.11
C LEU A 84 0.01 0.55 10.49
N HIS A 85 0.36 1.35 11.50
CA HIS A 85 0.43 0.92 12.88
C HIS A 85 -0.92 0.42 13.41
N TYR A 86 -2.00 1.14 13.13
CA TYR A 86 -3.35 0.71 13.50
C TYR A 86 -3.76 -0.61 12.82
N LEU A 87 -3.42 -0.80 11.54
CA LEU A 87 -3.69 -2.06 10.84
C LEU A 87 -2.93 -3.24 11.47
N VAL A 88 -1.73 -3.03 11.98
CA VAL A 88 -0.88 -4.11 12.52
C VAL A 88 -1.21 -4.44 13.99
N PHE A 89 -1.47 -3.42 14.81
CA PHE A 89 -1.63 -3.58 16.26
C PHE A 89 -3.04 -3.25 16.78
N GLY A 90 -3.84 -2.50 16.02
CA GLY A 90 -5.15 -2.00 16.45
C GLY A 90 -6.33 -2.85 15.99
N ILE A 91 -6.13 -3.82 15.11
CA ILE A 91 -7.19 -4.70 14.59
C ILE A 91 -6.67 -6.10 14.28
N ASP A 92 -7.42 -7.11 14.72
CA ASP A 92 -6.99 -8.51 14.68
C ASP A 92 -6.92 -9.09 13.26
N ASP A 93 -7.83 -8.67 12.38
CA ASP A 93 -7.90 -9.17 10.99
C ASP A 93 -6.99 -8.39 10.02
N HIS A 94 -6.22 -7.43 10.56
CA HIS A 94 -5.33 -6.54 9.83
C HIS A 94 -5.99 -5.83 8.63
N THR A 95 -7.30 -5.59 8.72
CA THR A 95 -8.13 -5.07 7.62
C THR A 95 -9.04 -3.93 8.09
N ALA A 96 -8.87 -2.73 7.54
CA ALA A 96 -9.70 -1.58 7.90
C ALA A 96 -10.30 -0.86 6.68
N SER A 97 -11.52 -0.35 6.81
CA SER A 97 -12.08 0.54 5.79
C SER A 97 -11.45 1.93 5.87
N LYS A 98 -11.50 2.64 4.75
CA LYS A 98 -11.05 4.03 4.67
C LYS A 98 -11.77 4.95 5.68
N SER A 99 -13.07 4.73 5.90
CA SER A 99 -13.87 5.48 6.87
C SER A 99 -13.49 5.16 8.32
N LEU A 100 -13.26 3.88 8.64
CA LEU A 100 -12.83 3.47 9.99
C LEU A 100 -11.48 4.11 10.35
N LEU A 101 -10.52 4.08 9.43
CA LEU A 101 -9.22 4.73 9.63
C LEU A 101 -9.38 6.23 9.86
N PHE A 102 -10.28 6.90 9.14
CA PHE A 102 -10.56 8.32 9.38
C PHE A 102 -11.14 8.54 10.77
N ASP A 103 -12.15 7.78 11.16
CA ASP A 103 -12.81 7.98 12.45
C ASP A 103 -11.88 7.77 13.64
N VAL A 104 -10.97 6.80 13.56
CA VAL A 104 -10.01 6.51 14.63
C VAL A 104 -8.85 7.52 14.65
N LEU A 105 -8.39 8.00 13.48
CA LEU A 105 -7.12 8.72 13.37
C LEU A 105 -7.26 10.23 13.13
N LYS A 106 -8.46 10.74 12.79
CA LYS A 106 -8.68 12.15 12.42
C LYS A 106 -8.25 13.15 13.49
N GLU A 107 -8.37 12.78 14.75
CA GLU A 107 -7.97 13.64 15.86
C GLU A 107 -6.46 13.65 16.06
N ILE A 108 -5.82 12.48 16.14
CA ILE A 108 -4.39 12.37 16.48
C ILE A 108 -3.48 12.84 15.35
N THR A 109 -3.97 12.79 14.11
CA THR A 109 -3.27 13.26 12.91
C THR A 109 -3.55 14.72 12.58
N SER A 110 -4.43 15.39 13.35
CA SER A 110 -4.71 16.81 13.15
C SER A 110 -3.55 17.67 13.60
N LYS A 111 -3.31 18.76 12.86
CA LYS A 111 -2.43 19.85 13.28
C LYS A 111 -3.18 20.91 14.10
N SER A 112 -4.51 20.86 14.14
CA SER A 112 -5.31 21.73 14.99
C SER A 112 -5.47 21.05 16.36
N PRO A 113 -5.30 21.80 17.46
CA PRO A 113 -5.54 21.26 18.79
C PRO A 113 -7.03 21.05 19.08
N ILE A 114 -7.92 21.68 18.31
CA ILE A 114 -9.37 21.70 18.57
C ILE A 114 -10.11 20.92 17.49
N ASP A 115 -9.74 21.12 16.22
CA ASP A 115 -10.44 20.52 15.09
C ASP A 115 -9.76 19.22 14.63
N PRO A 116 -10.51 18.18 14.25
CA PRO A 116 -9.95 17.03 13.56
C PRO A 116 -9.46 17.44 12.15
N ILE A 117 -8.56 16.66 11.57
CA ILE A 117 -8.14 16.88 10.19
C ILE A 117 -9.34 16.74 9.23
N PRO A 118 -9.47 17.59 8.20
CA PRO A 118 -10.49 17.41 7.18
C PRO A 118 -10.34 16.07 6.43
N GLU A 119 -11.46 15.44 6.13
CA GLU A 119 -11.51 14.10 5.52
C GLU A 119 -10.69 13.99 4.22
N HIS A 120 -10.82 14.97 3.32
CA HIS A 120 -10.07 14.98 2.06
C HIS A 120 -8.55 15.05 2.26
N GLN A 121 -8.08 15.79 3.28
CA GLN A 121 -6.65 15.88 3.60
C GLN A 121 -6.14 14.59 4.22
N PHE A 122 -6.94 13.98 5.11
CA PHE A 122 -6.63 12.68 5.68
C PHE A 122 -6.48 11.62 4.58
N TYR A 123 -7.42 11.57 3.65
CA TYR A 123 -7.40 10.64 2.53
C TYR A 123 -6.24 10.84 1.58
N PHE A 124 -5.86 12.09 1.33
CA PHE A 124 -4.66 12.40 0.56
C PHE A 124 -3.39 11.86 1.25
N GLY A 125 -3.24 12.12 2.56
CA GLY A 125 -2.10 11.62 3.34
C GLY A 125 -2.08 10.10 3.50
N LEU A 126 -3.26 9.47 3.56
CA LEU A 126 -3.40 8.01 3.64
C LEU A 126 -2.96 7.31 2.36
N GLY A 127 -3.15 7.91 1.18
CA GLY A 127 -2.89 7.28 -0.12
C GLY A 127 -1.45 6.76 -0.30
N TYR A 128 -0.49 7.34 0.41
CA TYR A 128 0.90 6.89 0.40
C TYR A 128 1.09 5.47 0.95
N ILE A 129 0.17 4.96 1.77
CA ILE A 129 0.24 3.61 2.33
C ILE A 129 0.26 2.52 1.25
N LEU A 130 -0.35 2.79 0.09
CA LEU A 130 -0.42 1.87 -1.05
C LEU A 130 0.87 1.82 -1.87
N ARG A 131 1.80 2.75 -1.62
CA ARG A 131 3.10 2.81 -2.31
C ARG A 131 4.20 2.13 -1.51
N LEU A 132 3.91 1.65 -0.31
CA LEU A 132 4.89 0.99 0.55
C LEU A 132 5.18 -0.40 0.03
N THR A 133 6.45 -0.69 -0.18
CA THR A 133 6.97 -1.99 -0.61
C THR A 133 7.97 -2.51 0.42
N LEU A 134 7.96 -3.82 0.60
CA LEU A 134 8.91 -4.56 1.44
C LEU A 134 9.17 -5.91 0.75
N ASN A 135 10.43 -6.23 0.47
CA ASN A 135 10.84 -7.45 -0.24
C ASN A 135 10.02 -7.66 -1.54
N ASN A 136 9.93 -6.62 -2.37
CA ASN A 136 9.18 -6.61 -3.64
C ASN A 136 7.68 -6.87 -3.55
N LYS A 137 7.10 -6.85 -2.34
CA LYS A 137 5.65 -6.96 -2.14
C LYS A 137 5.10 -5.66 -1.59
N GLN A 138 3.93 -5.25 -2.09
CA GLN A 138 3.18 -4.16 -1.48
C GLN A 138 2.79 -4.54 -0.06
N VAL A 139 3.11 -3.66 0.89
CA VAL A 139 2.84 -3.87 2.32
C VAL A 139 1.33 -3.90 2.57
N VAL A 140 0.58 -3.04 1.88
CA VAL A 140 -0.87 -2.91 2.02
C VAL A 140 -1.56 -3.04 0.68
N ARG A 141 -2.55 -3.93 0.59
CA ARG A 141 -3.41 -4.11 -0.58
C ARG A 141 -4.75 -3.41 -0.37
N PHE A 142 -5.25 -2.76 -1.43
CA PHE A 142 -6.60 -2.22 -1.45
C PHE A 142 -7.59 -3.26 -1.99
N MET A 143 -8.53 -3.69 -1.15
CA MET A 143 -9.52 -4.72 -1.44
C MET A 143 -10.84 -4.12 -1.92
N LYS A 144 -11.66 -4.94 -2.59
CA LYS A 144 -13.07 -4.62 -2.89
C LYS A 144 -13.79 -4.19 -1.60
N GLY A 145 -14.62 -3.16 -1.68
CA GLY A 145 -15.30 -2.57 -0.51
C GLY A 145 -14.52 -1.45 0.21
N ARG A 146 -13.50 -0.87 -0.45
CA ARG A 146 -12.70 0.26 0.07
C ARG A 146 -11.96 -0.05 1.38
N LYS A 147 -11.40 -1.27 1.47
CA LYS A 147 -10.67 -1.75 2.64
C LYS A 147 -9.18 -1.88 2.34
N PHE A 148 -8.35 -1.53 3.31
CA PHE A 148 -6.91 -1.76 3.32
C PHE A 148 -6.64 -3.03 4.09
N LYS A 149 -5.80 -3.92 3.56
CA LYS A 149 -5.38 -5.17 4.22
C LYS A 149 -3.87 -5.33 4.13
N ILE A 150 -3.23 -5.76 5.21
CA ILE A 150 -1.80 -6.09 5.18
C ILE A 150 -1.55 -7.30 4.26
N ASN A 151 -0.50 -7.21 3.45
CA ASN A 151 -0.18 -8.15 2.37
C ASN A 151 1.26 -8.70 2.45
N VAL A 152 1.92 -8.51 3.59
CA VAL A 152 3.23 -9.07 3.92
C VAL A 152 3.14 -9.87 5.23
N SER A 153 4.22 -10.56 5.59
CA SER A 153 4.29 -11.27 6.87
C SER A 153 4.03 -10.30 8.03
N ILE A 154 3.01 -10.61 8.84
CA ILE A 154 2.61 -9.78 9.99
C ILE A 154 3.73 -9.75 11.03
N ASP A 155 4.38 -10.88 11.30
CA ASP A 155 5.41 -10.97 12.33
C ASP A 155 6.64 -10.13 11.97
N LEU A 156 7.07 -10.19 10.70
CA LEU A 156 8.14 -9.35 10.18
C LEU A 156 7.78 -7.86 10.28
N LEU A 157 6.55 -7.51 9.88
CA LEU A 157 6.10 -6.12 9.91
C LEU A 157 5.97 -5.60 11.34
N LYS A 158 5.50 -6.42 12.29
CA LYS A 158 5.45 -6.10 13.72
C LYS A 158 6.85 -5.79 14.26
N GLU A 159 7.82 -6.67 14.00
CA GLU A 159 9.19 -6.49 14.45
C GLU A 159 9.79 -5.16 13.94
N ILE A 160 9.57 -4.85 12.66
CA ILE A 160 10.03 -3.59 12.07
C ILE A 160 9.35 -2.39 12.74
N LEU A 161 8.03 -2.43 12.93
CA LEU A 161 7.29 -1.30 13.49
C LEU A 161 7.60 -1.09 14.98
N GLU A 162 7.82 -2.15 15.74
CA GLU A 162 8.28 -2.08 17.13
C GLU A 162 9.66 -1.43 17.22
N LYS A 163 10.58 -1.78 16.31
CA LYS A 163 11.90 -1.13 16.20
C LYS A 163 11.80 0.34 15.78
N ALA A 164 10.88 0.67 14.88
CA ALA A 164 10.66 2.04 14.44
C ALA A 164 10.10 2.93 15.57
N GLY A 165 9.23 2.35 16.40
CA GLY A 165 8.59 2.98 17.55
C GLY A 165 7.25 3.65 17.23
N ASP A 166 6.51 4.03 18.27
CA ASP A 166 5.11 4.45 18.16
C ASP A 166 4.86 5.66 17.24
N PRO A 167 3.65 5.77 16.64
CA PRO A 167 3.24 6.94 15.87
C PRO A 167 3.30 8.22 16.70
N ILE A 168 3.85 9.28 16.10
CA ILE A 168 3.99 10.59 16.76
C ILE A 168 2.79 11.45 16.38
N SER A 169 2.01 11.90 17.36
CA SER A 169 0.92 12.85 17.11
C SER A 169 1.47 14.22 16.73
N THR A 170 0.86 14.85 15.73
CA THR A 170 1.15 16.23 15.33
C THR A 170 0.24 17.25 16.00
N ARG A 171 -0.69 16.78 16.84
CA ARG A 171 -1.68 17.62 17.51
C ARG A 171 -1.02 18.44 18.62
N PRO A 172 -1.14 19.77 18.60
CA PRO A 172 -0.63 20.59 19.69
C PRO A 172 -1.39 20.30 21.00
N VAL A 173 -0.67 20.25 22.11
CA VAL A 173 -1.26 20.10 23.45
C VAL A 173 -1.59 21.49 23.99
N LEU A 174 -2.86 21.87 23.99
CA LEU A 174 -3.32 23.10 24.63
C LEU A 174 -3.32 22.94 26.16
N LYS A 175 -2.68 23.87 26.88
CA LYS A 175 -2.81 23.93 28.33
C LYS A 175 -4.20 24.46 28.70
N GLU A 176 -4.81 23.98 29.78
CA GLU A 176 -6.17 24.39 30.18
C GLU A 176 -6.34 25.92 30.32
N LYS A 177 -5.28 26.62 30.76
CA LYS A 177 -5.27 28.08 30.87
C LYS A 177 -5.44 28.78 29.51
N GLU A 178 -4.80 28.24 28.47
CA GLU A 178 -4.86 28.79 27.11
C GLU A 178 -6.23 28.52 26.49
N LYS A 179 -6.79 27.32 26.73
CA LYS A 179 -8.15 26.98 26.28
C LYS A 179 -9.21 27.91 26.88
N LYS A 180 -9.13 28.20 28.19
CA LYS A 180 -10.02 29.15 28.86
C LYS A 180 -9.88 30.57 28.31
N LYS A 181 -8.65 30.99 28.00
CA LYS A 181 -8.40 32.31 27.40
C LYS A 181 -9.03 32.42 26.01
N MET A 182 -8.81 31.44 25.13
CA MET A 182 -9.41 31.42 23.78
C MET A 182 -10.94 31.46 23.83
N TYR A 183 -11.56 30.73 24.76
CA TYR A 183 -13.02 30.76 24.95
C TYR A 183 -13.52 32.14 25.37
N ASN A 184 -12.82 32.80 26.30
CA ASN A 184 -13.19 34.12 26.78
C ASN A 184 -12.99 35.20 25.72
N ASP A 185 -11.96 35.08 24.88
CA ASP A 185 -11.69 36.03 23.80
C ASP A 185 -12.76 35.89 22.70
N PHE A 186 -13.13 34.66 22.31
CA PHE A 186 -14.22 34.39 21.36
C PHE A 186 -15.58 34.96 21.85
N LEU A 187 -15.93 34.72 23.11
CA LEU A 187 -17.17 35.24 23.70
C LEU A 187 -17.17 36.77 23.89
N LYS A 188 -16.01 37.44 23.86
CA LYS A 188 -15.98 38.90 23.91
C LYS A 188 -16.20 39.51 22.55
N ASP A 189 -15.59 38.95 21.50
CA ASP A 189 -15.71 39.48 20.15
C ASP A 189 -17.13 39.31 19.58
N ASP A 190 -17.80 38.17 19.82
CA ASP A 190 -19.14 37.89 19.26
C ASP A 190 -20.31 38.58 20.01
N PHE A 191 -20.07 39.14 21.20
CA PHE A 191 -21.12 39.72 22.06
C PHE A 191 -20.95 41.22 22.31
N LEU A 192 -19.96 41.88 21.69
CA LEU A 192 -19.80 43.34 21.75
C LEU A 192 -20.55 44.08 20.63
N ASP A 193 -21.05 43.36 19.61
CA ASP A 193 -21.78 43.90 18.46
C ASP A 193 -23.30 43.61 18.46
N ILE A 194 -23.89 43.23 19.60
CA ILE A 194 -25.35 43.07 19.80
C ILE A 194 -25.89 44.11 20.79
#